data_AF-A0A496Y8J7-F1
#
_entry.id   AF-A0A496Y8J7-F1
#
_cell.length_a   1.000
_cell.length_b   1.000
_cell.length_c   1.000
_cell.angle_alpha   90.00
_cell.angle_beta   90.00
_cell.angle_gamma   90.00
#
_symmetry.space_group_name_H-M   'P 1'
#
loop_
_entity.id
_entity.type
_entity.pdbx_description
1 polymer ?
#
loop_
_entity_poly.entity_id
_entity_poly.type
_entity_poly.pdbx_seq_one_letter_code
_entity_poly.pdbx_strand_id
1 'polypeptide(L)'
;MDATTLKMAMAGLFHDIGKIADRDTMGIGEKYFDDNANIYLPFRDGNFSHYHALYTAAFVEQMSESLPPELNSGTWGEGDSFINLAACHHKPETPMQQVITVADWLSSGMDRDEFEGEFARGIAFQDYKKTRLLPLFEQLRLPEKDTAEKFGYAYPLAPLSPEAIFPLMKEYVGKEEAKEQYRKLYDGFTKELPGLLHKSENLALWSEHFESLMMVYMSSVPAARAGKVVHDVSLYDHSRLTSAFASAIFLYHREKETLN
;
A
#
# COMPACT_ATOMS: atom_id res chain seq x y z
N MET A 1 -12.08 -2.39 20.19
CA MET A 1 -12.57 -1.68 19.00
C MET A 1 -13.81 -2.42 18.51
N ASP A 2 -14.90 -1.74 18.14
CA ASP A 2 -16.06 -2.42 17.56
C ASP A 2 -15.77 -2.94 16.14
N ALA A 3 -16.63 -3.81 15.61
CA ALA A 3 -16.41 -4.50 14.35
C ALA A 3 -16.24 -3.53 13.16
N THR A 4 -17.04 -2.46 13.09
CA THR A 4 -16.97 -1.52 11.96
C THR A 4 -15.71 -0.67 12.05
N THR A 5 -15.32 -0.20 13.24
CA THR A 5 -14.04 0.53 13.37
C THR A 5 -12.84 -0.36 13.04
N LEU A 6 -12.85 -1.63 13.44
CA LEU A 6 -11.79 -2.58 13.06
C LEU A 6 -11.75 -2.79 11.55
N LYS A 7 -12.92 -2.90 10.90
CA LYS A 7 -13.02 -2.97 9.44
C LYS A 7 -12.40 -1.75 8.76
N MET A 8 -12.66 -0.54 9.25
CA MET A 8 -12.07 0.70 8.73
C MET A 8 -10.55 0.75 8.92
N ALA A 9 -10.07 0.34 10.11
CA ALA A 9 -8.64 0.25 10.40
C ALA A 9 -7.93 -0.70 9.43
N MET A 10 -8.48 -1.91 9.26
CA MET A 10 -7.92 -2.92 8.38
C MET A 10 -8.00 -2.49 6.91
N ALA A 11 -9.08 -1.83 6.48
CA ALA A 11 -9.20 -1.33 5.11
C ALA A 11 -8.10 -0.30 4.80
N GLY A 12 -7.86 0.64 5.73
CA GLY A 12 -6.75 1.59 5.61
C GLY A 12 -5.37 0.93 5.59
N LEU A 13 -5.19 -0.16 6.34
CA LEU A 13 -3.95 -0.94 6.31
C LEU A 13 -3.75 -1.65 4.96
N PHE A 14 -4.80 -2.23 4.39
CA PHE A 14 -4.77 -3.02 3.15
C PHE A 14 -4.82 -2.19 1.86
N HIS A 15 -5.24 -0.93 1.92
CA HIS A 15 -5.70 -0.18 0.72
C HIS A 15 -4.70 -0.21 -0.45
N ASP A 16 -3.41 -0.11 -0.14
CA ASP A 16 -2.32 -0.07 -1.10
C ASP A 16 -1.50 -1.37 -1.18
N ILE A 17 -1.99 -2.48 -0.63
CA ILE A 17 -1.29 -3.78 -0.67
C ILE A 17 -1.03 -4.24 -2.12
N GLY A 18 -1.92 -3.90 -3.05
CA GLY A 18 -1.72 -4.13 -4.47
C GLY A 18 -0.52 -3.39 -5.08
N LYS A 19 0.21 -2.57 -4.32
CA LYS A 19 1.48 -1.98 -4.77
C LYS A 19 2.64 -2.98 -4.78
N ILE A 20 2.60 -4.07 -4.00
CA ILE A 20 3.73 -5.02 -3.90
C ILE A 20 3.79 -6.05 -5.03
N ALA A 21 2.70 -6.21 -5.78
CA ALA A 21 2.61 -7.11 -6.92
C ALA A 21 1.88 -6.46 -8.08
N ASP A 22 2.15 -6.92 -9.29
CA ASP A 22 1.42 -6.50 -10.49
C ASP A 22 0.56 -7.63 -11.06
N ARG A 23 -0.15 -7.32 -12.14
CA ARG A 23 -0.99 -8.27 -12.88
C ARG A 23 -0.28 -9.59 -13.17
N ASP A 24 0.96 -9.54 -13.66
CA ASP A 24 1.73 -10.72 -14.05
C ASP A 24 2.12 -11.55 -12.83
N THR A 25 2.57 -10.89 -11.76
CA THR A 25 2.96 -11.54 -10.49
C THR A 25 1.78 -12.24 -9.83
N MET A 26 0.59 -11.64 -9.87
CA MET A 26 -0.63 -12.19 -9.29
C MET A 26 -1.40 -13.13 -10.22
N GLY A 27 -0.94 -13.33 -11.46
CA GLY A 27 -1.63 -14.14 -12.46
C GLY A 27 -3.04 -13.63 -12.82
N ILE A 28 -3.27 -12.32 -12.77
CA ILE A 28 -4.59 -11.72 -13.03
C ILE A 28 -4.90 -11.78 -14.54
N GLY A 29 -5.88 -12.63 -14.89
CA GLY A 29 -6.36 -12.81 -16.26
C GLY A 29 -7.12 -11.60 -16.81
N GLU A 30 -7.29 -11.55 -18.13
CA GLU A 30 -8.03 -10.49 -18.84
C GLU A 30 -9.49 -10.41 -18.41
N LYS A 31 -10.16 -11.56 -18.27
CA LYS A 31 -11.54 -11.61 -17.77
C LYS A 31 -11.70 -10.92 -16.41
N TYR A 32 -10.81 -11.20 -15.46
CA TYR A 32 -10.88 -10.58 -14.14
C TYR A 32 -10.70 -9.06 -14.23
N PHE A 33 -9.76 -8.61 -15.07
CA PHE A 33 -9.53 -7.19 -15.30
C PHE A 33 -10.79 -6.53 -15.90
N ASP A 34 -11.37 -7.09 -16.95
CA ASP A 34 -12.53 -6.52 -17.64
C ASP A 34 -13.76 -6.45 -16.72
N ASP A 35 -13.97 -7.48 -15.90
CA ASP A 35 -15.10 -7.55 -14.96
C ASP A 35 -14.98 -6.52 -13.82
N ASN A 36 -13.76 -6.13 -13.42
CA ASN A 36 -13.52 -5.37 -12.19
C ASN A 36 -12.90 -3.98 -12.39
N ALA A 37 -12.29 -3.68 -13.54
CA ALA A 37 -11.56 -2.43 -13.79
C ALA A 37 -12.47 -1.20 -13.58
N ASN A 38 -13.70 -1.25 -14.07
CA ASN A 38 -14.64 -0.14 -13.90
C ASN A 38 -15.11 0.04 -12.45
N ILE A 39 -14.94 -0.94 -11.57
CA ILE A 39 -15.31 -0.83 -10.16
C ILE A 39 -14.22 -0.04 -9.42
N TYR A 40 -12.96 -0.48 -9.55
CA TYR A 40 -11.87 -0.01 -8.70
C TYR A 40 -11.00 1.08 -9.35
N LEU A 41 -10.98 1.18 -10.68
CA LEU A 41 -10.05 2.05 -11.40
C LEU A 41 -10.73 3.32 -11.92
N PRO A 42 -10.18 4.51 -11.65
CA PRO A 42 -10.60 5.72 -12.33
C PRO A 42 -10.22 5.66 -13.82
N PHE A 43 -11.14 6.09 -14.68
CA PHE A 43 -10.97 6.16 -16.14
C PHE A 43 -10.97 7.62 -16.59
N ARG A 44 -9.87 8.06 -17.21
CA ARG A 44 -9.69 9.43 -17.73
C ARG A 44 -8.95 9.38 -19.06
N ASP A 45 -9.34 10.23 -20.01
CA ASP A 45 -8.68 10.36 -21.32
C ASP A 45 -8.43 9.03 -22.04
N GLY A 46 -9.42 8.13 -21.99
CA GLY A 46 -9.37 6.82 -22.63
C GLY A 46 -8.53 5.76 -21.91
N ASN A 47 -8.01 6.04 -20.71
CA ASN A 47 -7.11 5.14 -20.00
C ASN A 47 -7.52 4.94 -18.53
N PHE A 48 -7.35 3.70 -18.03
CA PHE A 48 -7.42 3.41 -16.61
C PHE A 48 -6.11 3.81 -15.91
N SER A 49 -6.18 4.09 -14.61
CA SER A 49 -5.02 4.40 -13.78
C SER A 49 -5.18 3.78 -12.38
N HIS A 50 -4.16 3.91 -11.53
CA HIS A 50 -4.19 3.41 -10.14
C HIS A 50 -4.47 1.90 -10.05
N TYR A 51 -3.86 1.13 -10.96
CA TYR A 51 -4.04 -0.33 -11.09
C TYR A 51 -3.85 -1.12 -9.80
N HIS A 52 -3.05 -0.60 -8.85
CA HIS A 52 -2.84 -1.23 -7.56
C HIS A 52 -4.14 -1.36 -6.75
N ALA A 53 -5.14 -0.52 -6.98
CA ALA A 53 -6.47 -0.63 -6.37
C ALA A 53 -7.18 -1.94 -6.78
N LEU A 54 -7.17 -2.27 -8.08
CA LEU A 54 -7.67 -3.55 -8.57
C LEU A 54 -6.84 -4.73 -8.06
N TYR A 55 -5.52 -4.55 -7.93
CA TYR A 55 -4.65 -5.59 -7.37
C TYR A 55 -4.90 -5.82 -5.88
N THR A 56 -5.26 -4.78 -5.11
CA THR A 56 -5.72 -4.91 -3.72
C THR A 56 -6.98 -5.78 -3.65
N ALA A 57 -7.98 -5.52 -4.50
CA ALA A 57 -9.18 -6.36 -4.56
C ALA A 57 -8.85 -7.82 -4.90
N ALA A 58 -8.06 -8.03 -5.96
CA ALA A 58 -7.65 -9.37 -6.39
C ALA A 58 -6.90 -10.12 -5.28
N PHE A 59 -6.06 -9.43 -4.50
CA PHE A 59 -5.32 -10.02 -3.40
C PHE A 59 -6.28 -10.55 -2.32
N VAL A 60 -7.28 -9.76 -1.93
CA VAL A 60 -8.25 -10.15 -0.89
C VAL A 60 -9.04 -11.39 -1.31
N GLU A 61 -9.42 -11.49 -2.58
CA GLU A 61 -10.17 -12.64 -3.10
C GLU A 61 -9.29 -13.88 -3.26
N GLN A 62 -8.11 -13.74 -3.87
CA GLN A 62 -7.17 -14.85 -4.09
C GLN A 62 -6.67 -15.45 -2.77
N MET A 63 -6.53 -14.63 -1.72
CA MET A 63 -6.07 -15.05 -0.40
C MET A 63 -7.23 -15.38 0.56
N SER A 64 -8.47 -15.48 0.09
CA SER A 64 -9.65 -15.71 0.94
C SER A 64 -9.53 -16.93 1.87
N GLU A 65 -8.90 -18.02 1.42
CA GLU A 65 -8.64 -19.20 2.26
C GLU A 65 -7.59 -18.95 3.36
N SER A 66 -6.73 -17.95 3.18
CA SER A 66 -5.66 -17.56 4.12
C SER A 66 -6.05 -16.36 4.99
N LEU A 67 -7.00 -15.54 4.56
CA LEU A 67 -7.52 -14.38 5.30
C LEU A 67 -8.74 -14.74 6.17
N PRO A 68 -8.99 -14.07 7.31
CA PRO A 68 -10.19 -14.27 8.11
C PRO A 68 -11.46 -14.13 7.27
N PRO A 69 -12.48 -14.99 7.48
CA PRO A 69 -13.67 -15.02 6.64
C PRO A 69 -14.42 -13.67 6.61
N GLU A 70 -14.28 -12.86 7.65
CA GLU A 70 -14.83 -11.51 7.74
C GLU A 70 -14.38 -10.59 6.59
N LEU A 71 -13.13 -10.72 6.12
CA LEU A 71 -12.57 -9.86 5.07
C LEU A 71 -13.21 -10.13 3.70
N ASN A 72 -13.80 -11.31 3.52
CA ASN A 72 -14.56 -11.68 2.32
C ASN A 72 -16.07 -11.78 2.60
N SER A 73 -16.54 -11.29 3.76
CA SER A 73 -17.95 -11.28 4.13
C SER A 73 -18.63 -9.98 3.73
N GLY A 74 -19.81 -10.07 3.12
CA GLY A 74 -20.68 -8.92 2.87
C GLY A 74 -21.44 -8.42 4.11
N THR A 75 -21.33 -9.09 5.26
CA THR A 75 -22.09 -8.79 6.47
C THR A 75 -21.24 -8.42 7.68
N TRP A 76 -19.91 -8.34 7.53
CA TRP A 76 -19.03 -7.94 8.62
C TRP A 76 -19.05 -6.42 8.85
N GLY A 77 -19.45 -6.00 10.05
CA GLY A 77 -19.63 -4.59 10.39
C GLY A 77 -20.74 -3.94 9.55
N GLU A 78 -20.82 -2.60 9.60
CA GLU A 78 -21.86 -1.82 8.90
C GLU A 78 -21.35 -1.27 7.56
N GLY A 79 -22.25 -1.04 6.60
CA GLY A 79 -21.94 -0.38 5.34
C GLY A 79 -21.22 -1.27 4.32
N ASP A 80 -20.20 -0.73 3.66
CA ASP A 80 -19.47 -1.39 2.57
C ASP A 80 -18.80 -2.71 2.96
N SER A 81 -18.63 -3.60 1.97
CA SER A 81 -17.76 -4.77 2.12
C SER A 81 -16.32 -4.34 2.35
N PHE A 82 -15.56 -5.18 3.06
CA PHE A 82 -14.14 -4.90 3.33
C PHE A 82 -13.32 -4.69 2.06
N ILE A 83 -13.52 -5.54 1.05
CA ILE A 83 -12.82 -5.44 -0.24
C ILE A 83 -13.04 -4.09 -0.93
N ASN A 84 -14.27 -3.56 -0.92
CA ASN A 84 -14.56 -2.27 -1.53
C ASN A 84 -13.96 -1.11 -0.72
N LEU A 85 -13.96 -1.20 0.61
CA LEU A 85 -13.29 -0.20 1.45
C LEU A 85 -11.79 -0.15 1.17
N ALA A 86 -11.13 -1.30 1.01
CA ALA A 86 -9.70 -1.36 0.71
C ALA A 86 -9.38 -0.93 -0.74
N ALA A 87 -10.24 -1.25 -1.71
CA ALA A 87 -9.91 -1.11 -3.13
C ALA A 87 -10.53 0.12 -3.83
N CYS A 88 -11.49 0.82 -3.22
CA CYS A 88 -12.16 1.96 -3.88
C CYS A 88 -11.60 3.34 -3.49
N HIS A 89 -10.44 3.45 -2.82
CA HIS A 89 -9.91 4.75 -2.36
C HIS A 89 -9.59 5.74 -3.49
N HIS A 90 -9.33 5.27 -4.72
CA HIS A 90 -9.15 6.13 -5.89
C HIS A 90 -10.45 6.46 -6.65
N LYS A 91 -11.54 5.74 -6.34
CA LYS A 91 -12.86 5.90 -6.94
C LYS A 91 -13.96 5.63 -5.89
N PRO A 92 -14.05 6.45 -4.83
CA PRO A 92 -15.00 6.20 -3.75
C PRO A 92 -16.43 6.55 -4.20
N GLU A 93 -17.37 5.66 -3.88
CA GLU A 93 -18.81 5.82 -4.17
C GLU A 93 -19.64 6.03 -2.89
N THR A 94 -19.07 5.77 -1.71
CA THR A 94 -19.75 5.91 -0.42
C THR A 94 -18.94 6.78 0.55
N PRO A 95 -19.58 7.35 1.59
CA PRO A 95 -18.86 8.11 2.63
C PRO A 95 -17.79 7.29 3.34
N MET A 96 -18.02 6.00 3.58
CA MET A 96 -17.00 5.14 4.22
C MET A 96 -15.80 4.89 3.31
N GLN A 97 -16.01 4.72 2.00
CA GLN A 97 -14.90 4.67 1.04
C GLN A 97 -14.14 6.01 1.00
N GLN A 98 -14.85 7.13 1.07
CA GLN A 98 -14.24 8.46 1.15
C GLN A 98 -13.39 8.65 2.41
N VAL A 99 -13.76 8.04 3.54
CA VAL A 99 -12.91 8.04 4.75
C VAL A 99 -11.54 7.42 4.44
N ILE A 100 -11.49 6.31 3.70
CA ILE A 100 -10.22 5.68 3.30
C ILE A 100 -9.44 6.60 2.35
N THR A 101 -10.13 7.21 1.37
CA THR A 101 -9.52 8.21 0.46
C THR A 101 -8.88 9.37 1.22
N VAL A 102 -9.61 9.98 2.17
CA VAL A 102 -9.09 11.11 2.95
C VAL A 102 -7.95 10.67 3.86
N ALA A 103 -8.03 9.48 4.46
CA ALA A 103 -6.94 8.91 5.24
C ALA A 103 -5.67 8.72 4.41
N ASP A 104 -5.77 8.13 3.21
CA ASP A 104 -4.66 8.00 2.26
C ASP A 104 -4.09 9.37 1.91
N TRP A 105 -4.94 10.36 1.61
CA TRP A 105 -4.47 11.72 1.29
C TRP A 105 -3.76 12.41 2.45
N LEU A 106 -4.22 12.22 3.68
CA LEU A 106 -3.55 12.79 4.86
C LEU A 106 -2.19 12.13 5.10
N SER A 107 -2.11 10.80 5.02
CA SER A 107 -0.82 10.09 5.07
C SER A 107 0.09 10.58 3.95
N SER A 108 -0.40 10.51 2.71
CA SER A 108 0.30 10.98 1.51
C SER A 108 0.76 12.44 1.60
N GLY A 109 -0.04 13.35 2.16
CA GLY A 109 0.32 14.76 2.31
C GLY A 109 1.40 14.99 3.38
N MET A 110 1.45 14.12 4.40
CA MET A 110 2.56 14.06 5.35
C MET A 110 3.80 13.38 4.75
N ASP A 111 3.61 12.48 3.77
CA ASP A 111 4.65 11.67 3.16
C ASP A 111 5.28 12.28 1.90
N ARG A 112 4.69 13.35 1.33
CA ARG A 112 5.10 13.93 0.04
C ARG A 112 5.85 15.23 0.20
N ASP A 113 7.11 15.12 0.59
CA ASP A 113 8.09 16.12 0.17
C ASP A 113 8.36 15.93 -1.33
N GLU A 114 8.41 17.03 -2.08
CA GLU A 114 8.81 17.01 -3.48
C GLU A 114 10.27 17.46 -3.61
N PHE A 115 10.97 16.86 -4.56
CA PHE A 115 12.24 17.40 -5.01
C PHE A 115 12.04 18.79 -5.61
N GLU A 116 12.60 19.82 -4.98
CA GLU A 116 12.52 21.21 -5.43
C GLU A 116 13.63 21.58 -6.42
N GLY A 117 13.35 22.42 -7.42
CA GLY A 117 14.36 22.99 -8.32
C GLY A 117 14.23 22.60 -9.81
N GLU A 118 14.96 23.32 -10.68
CA GLU A 118 14.89 23.16 -12.14
C GLU A 118 15.32 21.76 -12.64
N PHE A 119 16.05 21.00 -11.82
CA PHE A 119 16.58 19.67 -12.14
C PHE A 119 15.75 18.52 -11.58
N ALA A 120 14.65 18.78 -10.87
CA ALA A 120 13.73 17.77 -10.35
C ALA A 120 13.06 17.01 -11.49
N ARG A 121 13.70 15.92 -11.94
CA ARG A 121 13.13 14.99 -12.93
C ARG A 121 12.25 13.99 -12.20
N GLY A 122 10.98 13.96 -12.56
CA GLY A 122 10.07 12.95 -12.04
C GLY A 122 10.42 11.56 -12.58
N ILE A 123 10.26 10.53 -11.74
CA ILE A 123 10.38 9.15 -12.18
C ILE A 123 9.17 8.81 -13.06
N ALA A 124 9.46 8.33 -14.28
CA ALA A 124 8.43 7.88 -15.20
C ALA A 124 7.70 6.65 -14.65
N PHE A 125 6.38 6.56 -14.89
CA PHE A 125 5.59 5.44 -14.39
C PHE A 125 6.14 4.07 -14.83
N GLN A 126 6.66 3.93 -16.04
CA GLN A 126 7.28 2.69 -16.51
C GLN A 126 8.49 2.20 -15.70
N ASP A 127 9.09 3.09 -14.90
CA ASP A 127 10.30 2.86 -14.13
C ASP A 127 10.05 2.72 -12.62
N TYR A 128 8.78 2.77 -12.16
CA TYR A 128 8.44 2.79 -10.73
C TYR A 128 9.04 1.61 -9.95
N LYS A 129 9.23 0.45 -10.59
CA LYS A 129 9.80 -0.74 -9.96
C LYS A 129 11.29 -0.60 -9.65
N LYS A 130 12.01 0.27 -10.35
CA LYS A 130 13.44 0.54 -10.10
C LYS A 130 13.65 1.50 -8.93
N THR A 131 12.60 2.22 -8.53
CA THR A 131 12.64 3.14 -7.39
C THR A 131 12.94 2.37 -6.10
N ARG A 132 13.85 2.91 -5.28
CA ARG A 132 14.26 2.33 -4.00
C ARG A 132 14.01 3.33 -2.89
N LEU A 133 13.80 2.81 -1.69
CA LEU A 133 13.53 3.63 -0.51
C LEU A 133 14.82 4.37 -0.12
N LEU A 134 14.73 5.68 0.02
CA LEU A 134 15.87 6.54 0.32
C LEU A 134 16.05 6.67 1.84
N PRO A 135 17.29 6.69 2.35
CA PRO A 135 17.53 6.85 3.79
C PRO A 135 17.35 8.30 4.24
N LEU A 136 16.53 8.49 5.28
CA LEU A 136 16.28 9.79 5.91
C LEU A 136 17.56 10.48 6.39
N PHE A 137 18.53 9.72 6.91
CA PHE A 137 19.77 10.29 7.45
C PHE A 137 20.67 10.97 6.42
N GLU A 138 20.57 10.58 5.14
CA GLU A 138 21.31 11.28 4.08
C GLU A 138 20.74 12.67 3.80
N GLN A 139 19.44 12.87 4.02
CA GLN A 139 18.78 14.17 3.86
C GLN A 139 19.13 15.12 4.99
N LEU A 140 19.11 14.62 6.24
CA LEU A 140 19.44 15.42 7.42
C LEU A 140 20.87 16.01 7.38
N ARG A 141 21.81 15.32 6.72
CA ARG A 141 23.21 15.78 6.62
C ARG A 141 23.52 16.60 5.38
N LEU A 142 22.74 16.44 4.31
CA LEU A 142 23.02 17.04 3.00
C LEU A 142 21.71 17.61 2.42
N PRO A 143 21.28 18.80 2.87
CA PRO A 143 20.01 19.40 2.45
C PRO A 143 19.97 19.78 0.97
N GLU A 144 21.11 19.77 0.27
CA GLU A 144 21.22 20.06 -1.17
C GLU A 144 20.90 18.85 -2.09
N LYS A 145 20.38 17.75 -1.52
CA LYS A 145 19.91 16.57 -2.26
C LYS A 145 18.51 16.76 -2.82
N ASP A 146 18.43 17.65 -3.79
CA ASP A 146 17.23 17.98 -4.56
C ASP A 146 16.85 16.93 -5.62
N THR A 147 17.57 15.80 -5.76
CA THR A 147 17.16 14.68 -6.61
C THR A 147 17.54 13.32 -6.04
N ALA A 148 16.80 12.28 -6.43
CA ALA A 148 17.07 10.90 -6.02
C ALA A 148 18.45 10.38 -6.46
N GLU A 149 19.03 10.91 -7.54
CA GLU A 149 20.37 10.54 -8.04
C GLU A 149 21.50 11.03 -7.14
N LYS A 150 21.28 12.08 -6.35
CA LYS A 150 22.28 12.60 -5.42
C LYS A 150 22.43 11.74 -4.16
N PHE A 151 21.55 10.78 -3.93
CA PHE A 151 21.65 9.84 -2.82
C PHE A 151 22.70 8.78 -3.10
N GLY A 152 23.61 8.58 -2.15
CA GLY A 152 24.67 7.57 -2.25
C GLY A 152 24.20 6.19 -1.83
N TYR A 153 23.13 6.11 -1.04
CA TYR A 153 22.60 4.88 -0.49
C TYR A 153 21.09 4.73 -0.75
N ALA A 154 20.62 3.49 -0.70
CA ALA A 154 19.21 3.12 -0.74
C ALA A 154 18.99 1.82 0.03
N TYR A 155 17.79 1.61 0.57
CA TYR A 155 17.46 0.33 1.18
C TYR A 155 17.33 -0.76 0.10
N PRO A 156 17.88 -1.97 0.34
CA PRO A 156 17.68 -3.09 -0.56
C PRO A 156 16.19 -3.49 -0.56
N LEU A 157 15.66 -3.83 -1.73
CA LEU A 157 14.29 -4.32 -1.85
C LEU A 157 14.24 -5.80 -1.42
N ALA A 158 14.20 -6.01 -0.11
CA ALA A 158 14.25 -7.30 0.56
C ALA A 158 13.38 -7.29 1.83
N PRO A 159 12.98 -8.48 2.35
CA PRO A 159 12.32 -8.57 3.65
C PRO A 159 13.21 -8.01 4.76
N LEU A 160 12.59 -7.44 5.80
CA LEU A 160 13.28 -6.90 6.95
C LEU A 160 14.08 -7.99 7.66
N SER A 161 15.39 -7.79 7.77
CA SER A 161 16.31 -8.68 8.49
C SER A 161 17.46 -7.86 9.08
N PRO A 162 18.23 -8.40 10.04
CA PRO A 162 19.41 -7.73 10.58
C PRO A 162 20.41 -7.24 9.52
N GLU A 163 20.44 -7.89 8.35
CA GLU A 163 21.26 -7.51 7.21
C GLU A 163 20.57 -6.46 6.32
N ALA A 164 19.27 -6.62 6.06
CA ALA A 164 18.51 -5.75 5.15
C ALA A 164 18.05 -4.43 5.78
N ILE A 165 18.13 -4.28 7.11
CA ILE A 165 17.74 -3.04 7.81
C ILE A 165 18.66 -1.85 7.51
N PHE A 166 19.86 -2.08 6.97
CA PHE A 166 20.81 -1.01 6.68
C PHE A 166 20.75 -0.60 5.20
N PRO A 167 20.80 0.71 4.89
CA PRO A 167 20.88 1.16 3.52
C PRO A 167 22.25 0.78 2.93
N LEU A 168 22.25 0.34 1.68
CA LEU A 168 23.45 -0.06 0.94
C LEU A 168 23.82 1.01 -0.08
N MET A 169 25.07 1.00 -0.55
CA MET A 169 25.48 1.86 -1.66
C MET A 169 24.54 1.64 -2.84
N LYS A 170 24.04 2.75 -3.41
CA LYS A 170 23.03 2.71 -4.45
C LYS A 170 23.65 2.17 -5.74
N GLU A 171 23.17 1.01 -6.17
CA GLU A 171 23.56 0.38 -7.43
C GLU A 171 22.47 0.52 -8.49
N TYR A 172 22.86 0.44 -9.76
CA TYR A 172 21.91 0.40 -10.87
C TYR A 172 21.19 -0.96 -10.87
N VAL A 173 19.86 -0.93 -10.84
CA VAL A 173 19.01 -2.12 -10.92
C VAL A 173 18.28 -2.15 -12.25
N GLY A 174 18.43 -3.26 -12.99
CA GLY A 174 17.73 -3.48 -14.25
C GLY A 174 16.22 -3.70 -14.08
N LYS A 175 15.44 -3.50 -15.15
CA LYS A 175 13.97 -3.68 -15.11
C LYS A 175 13.55 -5.09 -14.69
N GLU A 176 14.18 -6.11 -15.25
CA GLU A 176 13.83 -7.52 -14.97
C GLU A 176 14.28 -7.94 -13.56
N GLU A 177 15.45 -7.45 -13.11
CA GLU A 177 15.91 -7.66 -11.74
C GLU A 177 14.96 -7.02 -10.72
N ALA A 178 14.53 -5.78 -10.95
CA ALA A 178 13.56 -5.11 -10.10
C ALA A 178 12.22 -5.85 -10.04
N LYS A 179 11.72 -6.37 -11.17
CA LYS A 179 10.50 -7.20 -11.20
C LYS A 179 10.67 -8.46 -10.36
N GLU A 180 11.80 -9.14 -10.49
CA GLU A 180 12.08 -10.37 -9.74
C GLU A 180 12.21 -10.10 -8.23
N GLN A 181 12.78 -8.97 -7.82
CA GLN A 181 12.82 -8.57 -6.40
C GLN A 181 11.41 -8.35 -5.82
N TYR A 182 10.52 -7.66 -6.55
CA TYR A 182 9.11 -7.53 -6.14
C TYR A 182 8.38 -8.87 -6.09
N ARG A 183 8.61 -9.75 -7.07
CA ARG A 183 8.05 -11.11 -7.06
C ARG A 183 8.47 -11.88 -5.82
N LYS A 184 9.76 -11.85 -5.46
CA LYS A 184 10.26 -12.51 -4.23
C LYS A 184 9.61 -11.96 -2.96
N LEU A 185 9.39 -10.65 -2.87
CA LEU A 185 8.67 -10.05 -1.75
C LEU A 185 7.23 -10.57 -1.68
N TYR A 186 6.51 -10.57 -2.80
CA TYR A 186 5.14 -11.04 -2.86
C TYR A 186 5.01 -12.54 -2.56
N ASP A 187 5.88 -13.36 -3.13
CA ASP A 187 5.90 -14.81 -2.92
C ASP A 187 6.22 -15.14 -1.46
N GLY A 188 7.17 -14.43 -0.85
CA GLY A 188 7.48 -14.60 0.58
C GLY A 188 6.31 -14.20 1.47
N PHE A 189 5.71 -13.04 1.21
CA PHE A 189 4.56 -12.52 1.95
C PHE A 189 3.36 -13.49 1.87
N THR A 190 2.99 -13.94 0.67
CA THR A 190 1.86 -14.85 0.46
C THR A 190 2.13 -16.27 0.97
N LYS A 191 3.40 -16.71 1.00
CA LYS A 191 3.79 -17.99 1.60
C LYS A 191 3.67 -18.00 3.13
N GLU A 192 3.98 -16.89 3.78
CA GLU A 192 3.92 -16.79 5.26
C GLU A 192 2.53 -16.45 5.79
N LEU A 193 1.71 -15.76 5.00
CA LEU A 193 0.34 -15.35 5.36
C LEU A 193 -0.55 -16.48 5.93
N PRO A 194 -0.58 -17.72 5.37
CA PRO A 194 -1.36 -18.82 5.94
C PRO A 194 -0.91 -19.24 7.35
N GLY A 195 0.32 -18.90 7.75
CA GLY A 195 0.88 -19.22 9.06
C GLY A 195 0.47 -18.28 10.19
N LEU A 196 -0.25 -17.19 9.89
CA LEU A 196 -0.71 -16.23 10.90
C LEU A 196 -1.77 -16.86 11.81
N LEU A 197 -1.60 -16.68 13.12
CA LEU A 197 -2.47 -17.24 14.15
C LEU A 197 -3.69 -16.36 14.44
N HIS A 198 -4.69 -16.92 15.11
CA HIS A 198 -5.91 -16.25 15.61
C HIS A 198 -6.92 -15.82 14.54
N LYS A 199 -6.79 -16.36 13.33
CA LYS A 199 -7.67 -16.09 12.19
C LYS A 199 -9.16 -16.31 12.51
N SER A 200 -9.48 -17.31 13.34
CA SER A 200 -10.87 -17.66 13.69
C SER A 200 -11.26 -17.28 15.11
N GLU A 201 -10.28 -17.03 15.97
CA GLU A 201 -10.46 -16.82 17.39
C GLU A 201 -10.56 -15.33 17.74
N ASN A 202 -9.73 -14.49 17.11
CA ASN A 202 -9.64 -13.08 17.44
C ASN A 202 -9.09 -12.28 16.25
N LEU A 203 -10.01 -11.68 15.48
CA LEU A 203 -9.68 -10.89 14.31
C LEU A 203 -8.78 -9.69 14.61
N ALA A 204 -8.96 -9.03 15.77
CA ALA A 204 -8.12 -7.90 16.15
C ALA A 204 -6.66 -8.36 16.36
N LEU A 205 -6.46 -9.47 17.07
CA LEU A 205 -5.13 -10.03 17.28
C LEU A 205 -4.53 -10.57 15.96
N TRP A 206 -5.34 -11.19 15.11
CA TRP A 206 -4.90 -11.57 13.76
C TRP A 206 -4.43 -10.35 12.95
N SER A 207 -5.13 -9.20 13.06
CA SER A 207 -4.75 -7.98 12.36
C SER A 207 -3.39 -7.43 12.82
N GLU A 208 -3.02 -7.61 14.08
CA GLU A 208 -1.68 -7.27 14.60
C GLU A 208 -0.59 -8.19 14.01
N HIS A 209 -0.87 -9.50 13.90
CA HIS A 209 0.04 -10.45 13.22
C HIS A 209 0.21 -10.10 11.74
N PHE A 210 -0.87 -9.70 11.08
CA PHE A 210 -0.84 -9.26 9.68
C PHE A 210 -0.04 -7.97 9.50
N GLU A 211 -0.21 -6.99 10.38
CA GLU A 211 0.59 -5.76 10.39
C GLU A 211 2.09 -6.05 10.56
N SER A 212 2.45 -6.98 11.45
CA SER A 212 3.83 -7.43 11.61
C SER A 212 4.39 -8.09 10.33
N LEU A 213 3.58 -8.87 9.62
CA LEU A 213 3.98 -9.47 8.34
C LEU A 213 4.16 -8.39 7.26
N MET A 214 3.30 -7.37 7.22
CA MET A 214 3.48 -6.22 6.32
C MET A 214 4.77 -5.46 6.65
N MET A 215 5.09 -5.25 7.93
CA MET A 215 6.35 -4.62 8.33
C MET A 215 7.55 -5.38 7.74
N VAL A 216 7.55 -6.71 7.83
CA VAL A 216 8.63 -7.53 7.28
C VAL A 216 8.77 -7.34 5.76
N TYR A 217 7.67 -7.37 5.01
CA TYR A 217 7.73 -7.44 3.55
C TYR A 217 7.59 -6.09 2.83
N MET A 218 7.18 -5.02 3.52
CA MET A 218 6.83 -3.74 2.89
C MET A 218 7.61 -2.54 3.43
N SER A 219 8.41 -2.70 4.50
CA SER A 219 9.25 -1.62 5.04
C SER A 219 10.36 -1.15 4.09
N SER A 220 10.77 -1.96 3.11
CA SER A 220 11.75 -1.57 2.08
C SER A 220 11.11 -1.07 0.78
N VAL A 221 9.78 -1.17 0.66
CA VAL A 221 9.02 -0.77 -0.53
C VAL A 221 8.65 0.71 -0.39
N PRO A 222 9.00 1.61 -1.33
CA PRO A 222 8.56 3.00 -1.24
C PRO A 222 7.05 3.13 -1.47
N ALA A 223 6.37 3.96 -0.67
CA ALA A 223 4.93 4.21 -0.80
C ALA A 223 4.60 4.98 -2.09
N ALA A 224 5.39 6.02 -2.39
CA ALA A 224 5.41 6.73 -3.67
C ALA A 224 6.61 6.24 -4.49
N ARG A 225 6.42 5.97 -5.78
CA ARG A 225 7.46 5.36 -6.65
C ARG A 225 7.62 6.04 -8.01
N ALA A 226 6.80 7.04 -8.29
CA ALA A 226 6.75 7.77 -9.55
C ALA A 226 6.46 9.25 -9.26
N GLY A 227 6.79 10.11 -10.22
CA GLY A 227 6.68 11.57 -10.05
C GLY A 227 7.90 12.16 -9.35
N LYS A 228 7.72 13.35 -8.77
CA LYS A 228 8.80 14.16 -8.16
C LYS A 228 8.92 13.99 -6.64
N VAL A 229 8.19 13.04 -6.08
CA VAL A 229 8.14 12.80 -4.64
C VAL A 229 9.46 12.22 -4.14
N VAL A 230 9.90 12.62 -2.96
CA VAL A 230 11.01 11.98 -2.25
C VAL A 230 10.53 10.59 -1.78
N HIS A 231 11.20 9.54 -2.23
CA HIS A 231 10.77 8.17 -1.99
C HIS A 231 11.36 7.63 -0.67
N ASP A 232 11.11 8.29 0.45
CA ASP A 232 11.69 8.01 1.77
C ASP A 232 10.68 7.51 2.82
N VAL A 233 9.39 7.49 2.47
CA VAL A 233 8.36 6.81 3.25
C VAL A 233 8.11 5.39 2.73
N SER A 234 8.15 4.41 3.63
CA SER A 234 7.85 3.02 3.30
C SER A 234 6.36 2.77 3.11
N LEU A 235 6.01 1.79 2.29
CA LEU A 235 4.63 1.37 2.07
C LEU A 235 3.99 0.89 3.37
N TYR A 236 4.76 0.22 4.24
CA TYR A 236 4.29 -0.17 5.56
C TYR A 236 3.90 1.04 6.42
N ASP A 237 4.78 2.03 6.54
CA ASP A 237 4.54 3.21 7.39
C ASP A 237 3.34 4.01 6.86
N HIS A 238 3.27 4.19 5.54
CA HIS A 238 2.14 4.81 4.86
C HIS A 238 0.81 4.09 5.17
N SER A 239 0.75 2.78 4.95
CA SER A 239 -0.43 1.96 5.25
C SER A 239 -0.82 2.02 6.73
N ARG A 240 0.16 2.02 7.65
CA ARG A 240 -0.07 2.11 9.09
C ARG A 240 -0.65 3.46 9.50
N LEU A 241 -0.15 4.56 8.93
CA LEU A 241 -0.73 5.90 9.13
C LEU A 241 -2.14 5.99 8.56
N THR A 242 -2.36 5.46 7.35
CA THR A 242 -3.69 5.44 6.72
C THR A 242 -4.69 4.65 7.56
N SER A 243 -4.28 3.53 8.15
CA SER A 243 -5.10 2.75 9.10
C SER A 243 -5.51 3.58 10.34
N ALA A 244 -4.55 4.31 10.92
CA ALA A 244 -4.80 5.16 12.08
C ALA A 244 -5.76 6.31 11.76
N PHE A 245 -5.53 7.01 10.64
CA PHE A 245 -6.41 8.10 10.19
C PHE A 245 -7.80 7.60 9.81
N ALA A 246 -7.91 6.49 9.08
CA ALA A 246 -9.21 5.91 8.72
C ALA A 246 -10.05 5.61 9.96
N SER A 247 -9.43 5.04 11.00
CA SER A 247 -10.09 4.78 12.28
C SER A 247 -10.55 6.08 12.95
N ALA A 248 -9.68 7.08 13.05
CA ALA A 248 -9.97 8.34 13.73
C ALA A 248 -11.06 9.15 13.02
N ILE A 249 -10.96 9.28 11.69
CA ILE A 249 -11.94 9.98 10.85
C ILE A 249 -13.29 9.30 10.93
N PHE A 250 -13.34 7.96 10.77
CA PHE A 250 -14.58 7.21 10.89
C PHE A 250 -15.25 7.40 12.24
N LEU A 251 -14.47 7.25 13.34
CA LEU A 251 -14.98 7.44 14.70
C LEU A 251 -15.54 8.85 14.91
N TYR A 252 -14.82 9.87 14.43
CA TYR A 252 -15.26 11.25 14.51
C TYR A 252 -16.61 11.47 13.80
N HIS A 253 -16.71 11.07 12.53
CA HIS A 253 -17.94 11.26 11.76
C HIS A 253 -19.11 10.41 12.30
N ARG A 254 -18.83 9.22 12.82
CA ARG A 254 -19.84 8.37 13.47
C ARG A 254 -20.38 9.01 14.75
N GLU A 255 -19.49 9.50 15.63
CA GLU A 255 -19.90 10.14 16.90
C GLU A 255 -20.64 11.47 16.67
N LYS A 256 -20.29 12.19 15.60
CA LYS A 256 -20.95 13.46 15.24
C LYS A 256 -22.15 13.30 14.32
N GLU A 257 -22.50 12.07 13.92
CA GLU A 257 -23.58 11.78 12.97
C GLU A 257 -23.42 12.55 11.65
N THR A 258 -22.18 12.68 11.18
CA THR A 258 -21.80 13.44 9.97
C THR A 258 -21.14 12.56 8.90
N LEU A 259 -21.40 11.25 8.94
CA LEU A 259 -20.96 10.32 7.90
C LEU A 259 -22.01 10.31 6.77
N ASN A 260 -21.90 11.25 5.84
CA ASN A 260 -22.89 11.49 4.78
C ASN A 260 -22.27 11.73 3.40
#